data_AF-A0A7C4XPD5-F1
#
_entry.id   AF-A0A7C4XPD5-F1
#
_cell.length_a   1.000
_cell.length_b   1.000
_cell.length_c   1.000
_cell.angle_alpha   90.00
_cell.angle_beta   90.00
_cell.angle_gamma   90.00
#
_symmetry.space_group_name_H-M   'P 1'
#
loop_
_entity.id
_entity.type
_entity.pdbx_description
1 polymer ?
#
loop_
_entity_poly.entity_id
_entity_poly.type
_entity_poly.pdbx_seq_one_letter_code
_entity_poly.pdbx_strand_id
1 'polypeptide(L)'
;MGGPAREWVTFDDPEEEGRRWQVDVTFLLSSWTCIFGRGCQGVLTGPAPELVQGCCSYGAHFTDKKDRDHVVRVARELRDDEWQYARTGRKHGIYAKCGKDENGKQEWRTRLVDDACVFLNRPGFPGGPGCALHVHAMRTGKHHSDVKPEVCWQLPLRRIDEEQDDGSVVSTLTEFARDGWGEGGDDFYWWCTEAPEAFTGDVPVYVSLREELRKMLGTKLCRQVVAYLDERRRSRPAPVRHPAERPFRRSNTRPVALGATRRKR
;
A
#
# COMPACT_ATOMS: atom_id res chain seq x y z
N MET A 1 23.11 0.81 -16.06
CA MET A 1 21.82 1.10 -16.72
C MET A 1 21.01 1.92 -15.73
N GLY A 2 20.71 3.18 -16.05
CA GLY A 2 19.86 3.99 -15.18
C GLY A 2 18.50 3.31 -15.05
N GLY A 3 17.96 3.27 -13.82
CA GLY A 3 16.61 2.77 -13.58
C GLY A 3 15.56 3.51 -14.42
N PRO A 4 14.30 3.05 -14.41
CA PRO A 4 13.24 3.73 -15.13
C PRO A 4 13.18 5.21 -14.72
N ALA A 5 12.94 6.09 -15.69
CA ALA A 5 12.86 7.53 -15.45
C ALA A 5 11.76 7.83 -14.41
N ARG A 6 12.12 8.59 -13.39
CA ARG A 6 11.22 9.10 -12.35
C ARG A 6 11.31 10.61 -12.32
N GLU A 7 10.17 11.24 -12.08
CA GLU A 7 10.02 12.66 -11.82
C GLU A 7 9.88 12.90 -10.32
N TRP A 8 10.68 13.83 -9.80
CA TRP A 8 10.75 14.17 -8.39
C TRP A 8 10.57 15.67 -8.20
N VAL A 9 10.01 16.06 -7.06
CA VAL A 9 9.94 17.46 -6.61
C VAL A 9 10.38 17.55 -5.16
N THR A 10 11.08 18.64 -4.83
CA THR A 10 11.54 18.90 -3.47
C THR A 10 10.74 20.02 -2.81
N PHE A 11 10.36 19.82 -1.55
CA PHE A 11 9.74 20.83 -0.70
C PHE A 11 10.55 21.01 0.57
N ASP A 12 10.61 22.22 1.12
CA ASP A 12 11.02 22.43 2.51
C ASP A 12 9.85 22.06 3.43
N ASP A 13 10.14 21.43 4.58
CA ASP A 13 9.12 21.14 5.56
C ASP A 13 8.66 22.46 6.24
N PRO A 14 7.37 22.81 6.21
CA PRO A 14 6.88 24.06 6.76
C PRO A 14 6.74 24.05 8.30
N GLU A 15 6.97 22.91 8.96
CA GLU A 15 6.82 22.74 10.41
C GLU A 15 8.10 22.21 11.09
N GLU A 16 9.07 21.73 10.32
CA GLU A 16 10.36 21.25 10.82
C GLU A 16 11.54 21.89 10.05
N GLU A 17 12.14 22.91 10.64
CA GLU A 17 13.33 23.56 10.07
C GLU A 17 14.48 22.55 9.89
N GLY A 18 15.13 22.58 8.73
CA GLY A 18 16.19 21.63 8.39
C GLY A 18 15.70 20.30 7.80
N ARG A 19 14.38 20.08 7.67
CA ARG A 19 13.84 18.94 6.91
C ARG A 19 13.43 19.35 5.49
N ARG A 20 13.80 18.51 4.51
CA ARG A 20 13.34 18.61 3.12
C ARG A 20 12.66 17.32 2.69
N TRP A 21 11.67 17.43 1.81
CA TRP A 21 10.92 16.31 1.28
C TRP A 21 11.15 16.13 -0.21
N GLN A 22 11.70 14.98 -0.61
CA GLN A 22 11.74 14.54 -2.01
C GLN A 22 10.50 13.68 -2.29
N VAL A 23 9.64 14.14 -3.17
CA VAL A 23 8.33 13.51 -3.44
C VAL A 23 8.31 12.91 -4.85
N ASP A 24 7.96 11.62 -4.95
CA ASP A 24 7.81 10.90 -6.23
C ASP A 24 6.53 11.36 -6.95
N VAL A 25 6.69 12.28 -7.90
CA VAL A 25 5.61 12.80 -8.74
C VAL A 25 5.04 11.68 -9.64
N THR A 26 5.91 10.77 -10.08
CA THR A 26 5.55 9.69 -11.02
C THR A 26 4.59 8.71 -10.37
N PHE A 27 4.88 8.27 -9.14
CA PHE A 27 3.99 7.38 -8.41
C PHE A 27 2.70 8.08 -7.98
N LEU A 28 2.81 9.29 -7.42
CA LEU A 28 1.64 10.01 -6.89
C LEU A 28 0.62 10.40 -7.98
N LEU A 29 1.06 10.62 -9.23
CA LEU A 29 0.18 10.86 -10.37
C LEU A 29 -0.30 9.59 -11.08
N SER A 30 0.21 8.41 -10.71
CA SER A 30 -0.13 7.15 -11.37
C SER A 30 -1.56 6.70 -11.10
N SER A 31 -2.07 5.79 -11.93
CA SER A 31 -3.34 5.09 -11.75
C SER A 31 -3.25 3.89 -10.81
N TRP A 32 -2.26 3.79 -9.92
CA TRP A 32 -2.23 2.70 -8.95
C TRP A 32 -3.49 2.70 -8.07
N THR A 33 -4.06 1.52 -7.85
CA THR A 33 -5.12 1.28 -6.86
C THR A 33 -4.90 -0.09 -6.21
N CYS A 34 -5.19 -0.21 -4.91
CA CYS A 34 -5.23 -1.51 -4.26
C CYS A 34 -6.30 -2.40 -4.91
N ILE A 35 -5.93 -3.61 -5.32
CA ILE A 35 -6.83 -4.60 -5.92
C ILE A 35 -7.06 -5.82 -5.00
N PHE A 36 -6.88 -5.66 -3.68
CA PHE A 36 -7.24 -6.69 -2.70
C PHE A 36 -8.70 -7.13 -2.89
N GLY A 37 -8.95 -8.43 -2.93
CA GLY A 37 -10.27 -9.00 -3.22
C GLY A 37 -10.76 -8.80 -4.67
N ARG A 38 -9.97 -8.16 -5.53
CA ARG A 38 -10.31 -7.81 -6.93
C ARG A 38 -9.17 -8.19 -7.89
N GLY A 39 -8.53 -9.34 -7.68
CA GLY A 39 -7.44 -9.85 -8.53
C GLY A 39 -6.03 -9.77 -7.94
N CYS A 40 -5.88 -9.34 -6.68
CA CYS A 40 -4.60 -9.42 -5.96
C CYS A 40 -4.09 -10.88 -5.89
N GLN A 41 -2.84 -11.09 -6.31
CA GLN A 41 -2.22 -12.42 -6.37
C GLN A 41 -1.60 -12.88 -5.04
N GLY A 42 -1.49 -12.00 -4.05
CA GLY A 42 -0.71 -12.25 -2.84
C GLY A 42 0.78 -11.98 -3.02
N VAL A 43 1.54 -12.18 -1.94
CA VAL A 43 2.99 -11.92 -1.88
C VAL A 43 3.82 -13.18 -1.65
N LEU A 44 3.20 -14.35 -1.75
CA LEU A 44 3.91 -15.63 -1.63
C LEU A 44 4.80 -15.86 -2.87
N THR A 45 5.60 -16.92 -2.83
CA THR A 45 6.51 -17.32 -3.92
C THR A 45 5.79 -17.87 -5.16
N GLY A 46 4.47 -17.98 -5.10
CA GLY A 46 3.59 -18.25 -6.24
C GLY A 46 2.27 -17.47 -6.11
N PRO A 47 1.46 -17.39 -7.18
CA PRO A 47 0.15 -16.76 -7.10
C PRO A 47 -0.76 -17.58 -6.18
N ALA A 48 -1.40 -16.89 -5.23
CA ALA A 48 -2.35 -17.50 -4.30
C ALA A 48 -3.60 -16.61 -4.06
N PRO A 49 -4.27 -16.12 -5.13
CA PRO A 49 -5.44 -15.25 -5.00
C PRO A 49 -6.59 -15.90 -4.20
N GLU A 50 -6.72 -17.22 -4.25
CA GLU A 50 -7.72 -18.00 -3.53
C GLU A 50 -7.58 -17.93 -2.00
N LEU A 51 -6.37 -17.66 -1.48
CA LEU A 51 -6.16 -17.50 -0.05
C LEU A 51 -6.62 -16.13 0.46
N VAL A 52 -6.76 -15.15 -0.43
CA VAL A 52 -7.16 -13.75 -0.13
C VAL A 52 -6.26 -13.13 0.95
N GLN A 53 -4.97 -13.50 0.97
CA GLN A 53 -4.00 -12.97 1.95
C GLN A 53 -3.47 -11.60 1.55
N GLY A 54 -3.20 -11.36 0.26
CA GLY A 54 -2.56 -10.11 -0.18
C GLY A 54 -1.23 -9.90 0.54
N CYS A 55 -0.97 -8.67 1.00
CA CYS A 55 0.21 -8.33 1.81
C CYS A 55 0.16 -8.85 3.26
N CYS A 56 -0.93 -9.50 3.70
CA CYS A 56 -1.07 -9.99 5.07
C CYS A 56 -0.39 -11.33 5.35
N SER A 57 0.19 -11.99 4.34
CA SER A 57 0.83 -13.32 4.45
C SER A 57 1.90 -13.36 5.55
N TYR A 58 2.72 -12.31 5.66
CA TYR A 58 3.84 -12.28 6.63
C TYR A 58 3.50 -11.53 7.92
N GLY A 59 2.26 -11.07 8.08
CA GLY A 59 1.88 -10.16 9.17
C GLY A 59 2.38 -8.73 8.95
N ALA A 60 2.12 -7.86 9.90
CA ALA A 60 2.51 -6.45 9.87
C ALA A 60 3.56 -6.19 10.94
N HIS A 61 4.74 -5.72 10.54
CA HIS A 61 5.76 -5.24 11.45
C HIS A 61 5.30 -3.92 12.08
N PHE A 62 5.48 -3.78 13.38
CA PHE A 62 5.19 -2.53 14.08
C PHE A 62 6.41 -1.61 13.99
N THR A 63 6.19 -0.35 13.65
CA THR A 63 7.26 0.65 13.53
C THR A 63 7.89 0.95 14.89
N ASP A 64 7.06 1.00 15.94
CA ASP A 64 7.52 1.14 17.31
C ASP A 64 6.55 0.54 18.34
N LYS A 65 6.84 0.80 19.62
CA LYS A 65 5.98 0.38 20.73
C LYS A 65 4.62 1.10 20.71
N LYS A 66 4.55 2.37 20.29
CA LYS A 66 3.31 3.15 20.26
C LYS A 66 2.35 2.60 19.20
N ASP A 67 2.84 2.27 18.01
CA ASP A 67 2.08 1.62 16.94
C ASP A 67 1.51 0.28 17.42
N ARG A 68 2.37 -0.56 18.01
CA ARG A 68 1.92 -1.84 18.61
C ARG A 68 0.84 -1.64 19.67
N ASP A 69 1.09 -0.78 20.65
CA ASP A 69 0.18 -0.56 21.76
C ASP A 69 -1.14 0.08 21.28
N HIS A 70 -1.11 0.86 20.19
CA HIS A 70 -2.30 1.36 19.50
C HIS A 70 -3.15 0.23 18.92
N VAL A 71 -2.56 -0.66 18.13
CA VAL A 71 -3.30 -1.80 17.55
C VAL A 71 -3.82 -2.75 18.62
N VAL A 72 -3.11 -2.92 19.74
CA VAL A 72 -3.62 -3.67 20.90
C VAL A 72 -4.89 -3.04 21.49
N ARG A 73 -4.96 -1.71 21.58
CA ARG A 73 -6.17 -1.02 22.06
C ARG A 73 -7.33 -1.22 21.07
N VAL A 74 -7.10 -0.99 19.79
CA VAL A 74 -8.10 -1.19 18.74
C VAL A 74 -8.61 -2.63 18.74
N ALA A 75 -7.73 -3.63 18.88
CA ALA A 75 -8.11 -5.04 18.92
C ALA A 75 -9.10 -5.40 20.06
N ARG A 76 -9.16 -4.60 21.13
CA ARG A 76 -10.14 -4.78 22.21
C ARG A 76 -11.54 -4.29 21.84
N GLU A 77 -11.64 -3.38 20.87
CA GLU A 77 -12.89 -2.83 20.34
C GLU A 77 -13.52 -3.74 19.26
N LEU A 78 -12.73 -4.66 18.69
CA LEU A 78 -13.18 -5.56 17.63
C LEU A 78 -14.20 -6.58 18.17
N ARG A 79 -15.32 -6.70 17.45
CA ARG A 79 -16.37 -7.69 17.75
C ARG A 79 -16.10 -9.05 17.12
N ASP A 80 -16.77 -10.07 17.62
CA ASP A 80 -16.60 -11.46 17.15
C ASP A 80 -17.14 -11.66 15.73
N ASP A 81 -18.11 -10.85 15.29
CA ASP A 81 -18.62 -10.83 13.92
C ASP A 81 -17.75 -10.02 12.96
N GLU A 82 -16.73 -9.31 13.46
CA GLU A 82 -15.72 -8.58 12.66
C GLU A 82 -14.43 -9.36 12.52
N TRP A 83 -14.11 -10.24 13.47
CA TRP A 83 -12.79 -10.81 13.64
C TRP A 83 -12.84 -12.30 13.93
N GLN A 84 -12.58 -13.11 12.91
CA GLN A 84 -12.58 -14.58 12.96
C GLN A 84 -11.72 -15.13 14.10
N TYR A 85 -10.55 -14.54 14.32
CA TYR A 85 -9.57 -15.00 15.31
C TYR A 85 -9.60 -14.20 16.61
N ALA A 86 -10.72 -13.53 16.94
CA ALA A 86 -10.87 -12.74 18.17
C ALA A 86 -10.53 -13.53 19.44
N ARG A 87 -11.00 -14.78 19.55
CA ARG A 87 -10.67 -15.64 20.70
C ARG A 87 -9.16 -15.88 20.82
N THR A 88 -8.50 -16.18 19.71
CA THR A 88 -7.04 -16.42 19.66
C THR A 88 -6.28 -15.15 20.02
N GLY A 89 -6.62 -14.01 19.41
CA GLY A 89 -5.96 -12.74 19.67
C GLY A 89 -6.16 -12.21 21.09
N ARG A 90 -7.33 -12.42 21.70
CA ARG A 90 -7.60 -12.05 23.10
C ARG A 90 -6.88 -12.98 24.10
N LYS A 91 -6.80 -14.28 23.81
CA LYS A 91 -6.15 -15.27 24.70
C LYS A 91 -4.63 -15.25 24.61
N HIS A 92 -4.06 -15.09 23.41
CA HIS A 92 -2.63 -15.25 23.14
C HIS A 92 -1.93 -13.95 22.72
N GLY A 93 -2.67 -12.84 22.67
CA GLY A 93 -2.18 -11.55 22.17
C GLY A 93 -2.14 -11.49 20.64
N ILE A 94 -2.11 -10.26 20.12
CA ILE A 94 -2.19 -9.96 18.68
C ILE A 94 -0.82 -9.84 18.00
N TYR A 95 0.28 -9.95 18.74
CA TYR A 95 1.63 -9.78 18.22
C TYR A 95 2.59 -10.87 18.73
N ALA A 96 3.69 -11.04 18.02
CA ALA A 96 4.77 -11.95 18.36
C ALA A 96 6.13 -11.31 18.03
N LYS A 97 7.19 -11.78 18.70
CA LYS A 97 8.58 -11.42 18.38
C LYS A 97 8.92 -11.96 16.98
N CYS A 98 9.60 -11.17 16.16
CA CYS A 98 9.98 -11.58 14.80
C CYS A 98 11.46 -11.40 14.46
N GLY A 99 12.28 -10.92 15.39
CA GLY A 99 13.70 -10.71 15.14
C GLY A 99 14.26 -9.61 16.01
N LYS A 100 15.42 -9.12 15.61
CA LYS A 100 16.01 -7.90 16.13
C LYS A 100 16.40 -7.02 14.95
N ASP A 101 16.30 -5.71 15.13
CA ASP A 101 16.82 -4.77 14.15
C ASP A 101 18.36 -4.76 14.17
N GLU A 102 18.97 -3.97 13.28
CA GLU A 102 20.42 -3.79 13.17
C GLU A 102 21.09 -3.32 14.47
N ASN A 103 20.33 -2.64 15.34
CA ASN A 103 20.78 -2.15 16.64
C ASN A 103 20.54 -3.17 17.78
N GLY A 104 20.09 -4.38 17.44
CA GLY A 104 19.82 -5.45 18.39
C GLY A 104 18.52 -5.28 19.20
N LYS A 105 17.69 -4.29 18.86
CA LYS A 105 16.40 -4.04 19.52
C LYS A 105 15.37 -5.05 19.04
N GLN A 106 14.55 -5.54 19.97
CA GLN A 106 13.52 -6.53 19.68
C GLN A 106 12.44 -5.97 18.74
N GLU A 107 12.26 -6.62 17.60
CA GLU A 107 11.17 -6.34 16.67
C GLU A 107 9.93 -7.16 16.96
N TRP A 108 8.78 -6.61 16.57
CA TRP A 108 7.48 -7.20 16.77
C TRP A 108 6.66 -7.11 15.50
N ARG A 109 5.89 -8.15 15.22
CA ARG A 109 4.88 -8.15 14.16
C ARG A 109 3.56 -8.68 14.67
N THR A 110 2.47 -8.42 13.96
CA THR A 110 1.19 -9.09 14.22
C THR A 110 1.38 -10.59 14.19
N ARG A 111 0.76 -11.30 15.14
CA ARG A 111 0.80 -12.75 15.24
C ARG A 111 0.29 -13.38 13.94
N LEU A 112 0.91 -14.47 13.53
CA LEU A 112 0.38 -15.33 12.48
C LEU A 112 -0.50 -16.42 13.10
N VAL A 113 -1.63 -16.67 12.48
CA VAL A 113 -2.54 -17.79 12.77
C VAL A 113 -2.91 -18.37 11.40
N ASP A 114 -2.72 -19.67 11.20
CA ASP A 114 -2.93 -20.35 9.92
C ASP A 114 -2.25 -19.62 8.74
N ASP A 115 -0.94 -19.39 8.89
CA ASP A 115 -0.03 -18.83 7.87
C ASP A 115 -0.36 -17.41 7.35
N ALA A 116 -1.13 -16.62 8.10
CA ALA A 116 -1.26 -15.19 7.82
C ALA A 116 -1.58 -14.37 9.07
N CYS A 117 -1.58 -13.05 8.94
CA CYS A 117 -1.94 -12.10 10.00
C CYS A 117 -3.21 -12.52 10.77
N VAL A 118 -3.15 -12.45 12.10
CA VAL A 118 -4.27 -12.75 13.01
C VAL A 118 -5.51 -11.89 12.74
N PHE A 119 -5.36 -10.71 12.14
CA PHE A 119 -6.49 -9.84 11.77
C PHE A 119 -7.07 -10.16 10.39
N LEU A 120 -6.48 -11.07 9.60
CA LEU A 120 -7.05 -11.46 8.31
C LEU A 120 -8.17 -12.47 8.53
N ASN A 121 -9.41 -12.10 8.24
CA ASN A 121 -10.50 -13.07 8.09
C ASN A 121 -10.30 -13.85 6.80
N ARG A 122 -10.48 -15.17 6.88
CA ARG A 122 -10.29 -16.10 5.76
C ARG A 122 -11.56 -16.21 4.91
N PRO A 123 -11.44 -16.71 3.67
CA PRO A 123 -12.59 -17.15 2.89
C PRO A 123 -13.49 -18.07 3.72
N GLY A 124 -14.81 -17.85 3.64
CA GLY A 124 -15.81 -18.61 4.40
C GLY A 124 -16.15 -18.06 5.79
N PHE A 125 -15.42 -17.07 6.32
CA PHE A 125 -15.86 -16.37 7.52
C PHE A 125 -17.17 -15.59 7.25
N PRO A 126 -18.22 -15.68 8.09
CA PRO A 126 -19.49 -14.99 7.85
C PRO A 126 -19.38 -13.46 7.70
N GLY A 127 -18.38 -12.83 8.33
CA GLY A 127 -18.08 -11.40 8.17
C GLY A 127 -17.34 -11.04 6.87
N GLY A 128 -17.05 -12.02 6.02
CA GLY A 128 -16.30 -11.88 4.77
C GLY A 128 -14.78 -11.96 4.93
N PRO A 129 -14.04 -12.32 3.86
CA PRO A 129 -12.59 -12.32 3.88
C PRO A 129 -12.06 -10.88 3.91
N GLY A 130 -10.92 -10.66 4.57
CA GLY A 130 -10.27 -9.36 4.65
C GLY A 130 -9.86 -8.95 6.06
N CYS A 131 -9.24 -7.78 6.17
CA CYS A 131 -8.69 -7.29 7.43
C CYS A 131 -9.82 -6.86 8.40
N ALA A 132 -9.90 -7.51 9.56
CA ALA A 132 -10.84 -7.19 10.63
C ALA A 132 -10.74 -5.73 11.11
N LEU A 133 -9.52 -5.16 11.14
CA LEU A 133 -9.32 -3.74 11.46
C LEU A 133 -9.97 -2.83 10.41
N HIS A 134 -9.92 -3.21 9.13
CA HIS A 134 -10.59 -2.45 8.07
C HIS A 134 -12.11 -2.54 8.17
N VAL A 135 -12.64 -3.74 8.43
CA VAL A 135 -14.08 -3.97 8.67
C VAL A 135 -14.55 -3.11 9.86
N HIS A 136 -13.79 -3.11 10.95
CA HIS A 136 -14.06 -2.30 12.13
C HIS A 136 -14.07 -0.79 11.81
N ALA A 137 -13.09 -0.29 11.05
CA ALA A 137 -13.08 1.10 10.60
C ALA A 137 -14.34 1.48 9.83
N MET A 138 -14.73 0.68 8.84
CA MET A 138 -15.95 0.94 8.04
C MET A 138 -17.20 0.96 8.92
N ARG A 139 -17.33 -0.01 9.85
CA ARG A 139 -18.50 -0.11 10.74
C ARG A 139 -18.58 1.02 11.77
N THR A 140 -17.45 1.60 12.15
CA THR A 140 -17.38 2.69 13.14
C THR A 140 -17.25 4.07 12.50
N GLY A 141 -17.28 4.17 11.17
CA GLY A 141 -17.10 5.43 10.44
C GLY A 141 -15.70 6.04 10.60
N LYS A 142 -14.71 5.25 11.02
CA LYS A 142 -13.31 5.68 11.16
C LYS A 142 -12.58 5.48 9.84
N HIS A 143 -11.57 6.30 9.57
CA HIS A 143 -10.66 6.03 8.46
C HIS A 143 -9.81 4.81 8.79
N HIS A 144 -9.49 3.96 7.81
CA HIS A 144 -8.79 2.72 8.09
C HIS A 144 -7.35 2.93 8.61
N SER A 145 -6.72 4.06 8.25
CA SER A 145 -5.42 4.45 8.81
C SER A 145 -5.48 4.88 10.27
N ASP A 146 -6.67 5.06 10.86
CA ASP A 146 -6.82 5.34 12.31
C ASP A 146 -6.75 4.07 13.16
N VAL A 147 -6.95 2.90 12.55
CA VAL A 147 -7.15 1.63 13.28
C VAL A 147 -6.14 0.54 12.90
N LYS A 148 -5.47 0.68 11.76
CA LYS A 148 -4.45 -0.26 11.28
C LYS A 148 -3.07 0.08 11.82
N PRO A 149 -2.16 -0.91 11.90
CA PRO A 149 -0.74 -0.64 12.13
C PRO A 149 -0.16 0.24 11.02
N GLU A 150 0.90 0.99 11.33
CA GLU A 150 1.49 1.97 10.43
C GLU A 150 1.84 1.41 9.06
N VAL A 151 2.59 0.31 9.02
CA VAL A 151 3.01 -0.29 7.74
C VAL A 151 1.82 -0.69 6.87
N CYS A 152 0.69 -1.12 7.46
CA CYS A 152 -0.46 -1.59 6.70
C CYS A 152 -1.28 -0.48 6.05
N TRP A 153 -1.39 0.70 6.69
CA TRP A 153 -2.10 1.81 6.08
C TRP A 153 -1.18 2.68 5.22
N GLN A 154 0.13 2.67 5.48
CA GLN A 154 1.08 3.35 4.62
C GLN A 154 1.14 2.70 3.25
N LEU A 155 1.14 1.36 3.14
CA LEU A 155 1.14 0.68 1.84
C LEU A 155 0.05 1.23 0.90
N PRO A 156 0.41 1.73 -0.29
CA PRO A 156 1.69 1.53 -0.99
C PRO A 156 2.66 2.71 -0.88
N LEU A 157 2.41 3.71 -0.04
CA LEU A 157 3.32 4.83 0.22
C LEU A 157 4.45 4.36 1.13
N ARG A 158 5.65 4.89 0.88
CA ARG A 158 6.86 4.65 1.67
C ARG A 158 7.50 5.99 1.99
N ARG A 159 7.87 6.17 3.26
CA ARG A 159 8.73 7.27 3.72
C ARG A 159 10.08 6.68 4.10
N ILE A 160 11.14 7.33 3.64
CA ILE A 160 12.53 7.02 3.99
C ILE A 160 13.14 8.31 4.51
N ASP A 161 13.66 8.30 5.73
CA ASP A 161 14.31 9.47 6.32
C ASP A 161 15.82 9.24 6.35
N GLU A 162 16.58 10.19 5.79
CA GLU A 162 18.03 10.17 5.76
C GLU A 162 18.57 11.42 6.45
N GLU A 163 19.23 11.24 7.59
CA GLU A 163 19.97 12.30 8.27
C GLU A 163 21.27 12.58 7.52
N GLN A 164 21.55 13.86 7.26
CA GLN A 164 22.72 14.33 6.56
C GLN A 164 23.84 14.70 7.55
N ASP A 165 25.08 14.81 7.07
CA ASP A 165 26.25 15.16 7.90
C ASP A 165 26.11 16.52 8.62
N ASP A 166 25.31 17.44 8.07
CA ASP A 166 25.04 18.77 8.64
C ASP A 166 23.86 18.78 9.63
N GLY A 167 23.30 17.61 9.94
CA GLY A 167 22.13 17.44 10.82
C GLY A 167 20.79 17.74 10.17
N SER A 168 20.76 18.13 8.88
CA SER A 168 19.51 18.25 8.13
C SER A 168 18.93 16.86 7.82
N VAL A 169 17.62 16.78 7.56
CA VAL A 169 16.95 15.53 7.23
C VAL A 169 16.33 15.61 5.84
N VAL A 170 16.57 14.58 5.03
CA VAL A 170 15.93 14.40 3.73
C VAL A 170 14.93 13.25 3.84
N SER A 171 13.65 13.57 3.73
CA SER A 171 12.56 12.61 3.71
C SER A 171 12.15 12.32 2.27
N THR A 172 12.28 11.07 1.83
CA THR A 172 11.80 10.62 0.52
C THR A 172 10.42 9.99 0.67
N LEU A 173 9.41 10.57 -0.01
CA LEU A 173 8.07 9.98 -0.15
C LEU A 173 7.95 9.34 -1.53
N THR A 174 7.84 8.01 -1.57
CA THR A 174 7.80 7.22 -2.79
C THR A 174 6.86 6.03 -2.66
N GLU A 175 6.80 5.16 -3.66
CA GLU A 175 6.12 3.88 -3.55
C GLU A 175 6.90 2.87 -2.70
N PHE A 176 6.17 1.99 -2.04
CA PHE A 176 6.71 0.86 -1.34
C PHE A 176 6.93 -0.27 -2.34
N ALA A 177 8.06 -0.23 -3.06
CA ALA A 177 8.51 -1.29 -3.95
C ALA A 177 9.12 -2.46 -3.15
N ARG A 178 9.53 -3.54 -3.85
CA ARG A 178 10.08 -4.75 -3.21
C ARG A 178 11.31 -4.49 -2.37
N ASP A 179 12.13 -3.50 -2.75
CA ASP A 179 13.31 -3.08 -2.00
C ASP A 179 12.97 -2.63 -0.55
N GLY A 180 11.73 -2.20 -0.31
CA GLY A 180 11.24 -1.85 1.02
C GLY A 180 10.95 -3.06 1.93
N TRP A 181 10.98 -4.28 1.38
CA TRP A 181 10.71 -5.53 2.12
C TRP A 181 11.98 -6.25 2.59
N GLY A 182 13.16 -5.65 2.39
CA GLY A 182 14.44 -6.31 2.60
C GLY A 182 14.61 -7.52 1.67
N GLU A 183 15.41 -8.51 2.09
CA GLU A 183 15.68 -9.71 1.29
C GLU A 183 14.41 -10.48 0.90
N GLY A 184 13.34 -10.40 1.71
CA GLY A 184 12.08 -11.09 1.42
C GLY A 184 11.30 -10.53 0.23
N GLY A 185 11.57 -9.28 -0.19
CA GLY A 185 10.90 -8.66 -1.33
C GLY A 185 11.23 -9.30 -2.67
N ASP A 186 12.42 -9.87 -2.80
CA ASP A 186 12.90 -10.55 -4.01
C ASP A 186 12.12 -11.85 -4.27
N ASP A 187 11.60 -12.47 -3.22
CA ASP A 187 10.88 -13.73 -3.29
C ASP A 187 9.40 -13.58 -3.70
N PHE A 188 8.82 -12.38 -3.69
CA PHE A 188 7.38 -12.29 -4.00
C PHE A 188 7.14 -12.64 -5.48
N TYR A 189 6.20 -13.54 -5.75
CA TYR A 189 5.80 -13.81 -7.12
C TYR A 189 5.21 -12.55 -7.80
N TRP A 190 4.50 -11.74 -7.03
CA TRP A 190 3.77 -10.57 -7.50
C TRP A 190 3.79 -9.46 -6.45
N TRP A 191 3.88 -8.21 -6.90
CA TRP A 191 3.86 -7.04 -6.02
C TRP A 191 3.07 -5.87 -6.64
N CYS A 192 2.20 -5.25 -5.85
CA CYS A 192 1.15 -4.37 -6.38
C CYS A 192 1.66 -3.05 -6.96
N THR A 193 2.82 -2.54 -6.54
CA THR A 193 3.40 -1.30 -7.08
C THR A 193 4.21 -1.54 -8.35
N GLU A 194 4.46 -2.80 -8.70
CA GLU A 194 5.27 -3.19 -9.88
C GLU A 194 4.44 -3.91 -10.95
N ALA A 195 3.18 -4.24 -10.64
CA ALA A 195 2.31 -5.04 -11.48
C ALA A 195 1.26 -4.20 -12.22
N PRO A 196 1.21 -4.23 -13.57
CA PRO A 196 0.30 -3.41 -14.38
C PRO A 196 -1.18 -3.54 -14.05
N GLU A 197 -1.62 -4.70 -13.56
CA GLU A 197 -3.01 -4.97 -13.19
C GLU A 197 -3.51 -4.07 -12.05
N ALA A 198 -2.60 -3.58 -11.20
CA ALA A 198 -2.91 -2.64 -10.14
C ALA A 198 -2.93 -1.17 -10.61
N PHE A 199 -2.45 -0.86 -11.81
CA PHE A 199 -2.41 0.51 -12.37
C PHE A 199 -3.66 0.82 -13.22
N THR A 200 -4.83 0.56 -12.64
CA THR A 200 -6.14 0.65 -13.32
C THR A 200 -7.13 1.59 -12.63
N GLY A 201 -6.70 2.35 -11.63
CA GLY A 201 -7.53 3.30 -10.88
C GLY A 201 -8.02 4.48 -11.71
N ASP A 202 -9.24 4.92 -11.43
CA ASP A 202 -9.89 6.04 -12.13
C ASP A 202 -9.37 7.43 -11.68
N VAL A 203 -8.77 7.49 -10.49
CA VAL A 203 -8.19 8.70 -9.90
C VAL A 203 -6.73 8.43 -9.54
N PRO A 204 -5.86 9.45 -9.59
CA PRO A 204 -4.46 9.28 -9.26
C PRO A 204 -4.24 9.03 -7.76
N VAL A 205 -3.11 8.41 -7.42
CA VAL A 205 -2.74 8.02 -6.05
C VAL A 205 -2.90 9.17 -5.05
N TYR A 206 -2.44 10.38 -5.37
CA TYR A 206 -2.54 11.52 -4.44
C TYR A 206 -3.97 11.95 -4.09
N VAL A 207 -4.93 11.58 -4.93
CA VAL A 207 -6.36 11.81 -4.68
C VAL A 207 -6.93 10.66 -3.87
N SER A 208 -6.67 9.41 -4.26
CA SER A 208 -7.22 8.23 -3.57
C SER A 208 -6.66 8.03 -2.16
N LEU A 209 -5.39 8.42 -1.92
CA LEU A 209 -4.69 8.25 -0.64
C LEU A 209 -4.46 9.58 0.09
N ARG A 210 -5.39 10.53 -0.07
CA ARG A 210 -5.24 11.88 0.49
C ARG A 210 -5.10 11.88 2.01
N GLU A 211 -5.82 11.01 2.72
CA GLU A 211 -5.78 10.98 4.18
C GLU A 211 -4.47 10.39 4.71
N GLU A 212 -3.93 9.38 4.04
CA GLU A 212 -2.64 8.76 4.32
C GLU A 212 -1.51 9.75 4.05
N LEU A 213 -1.55 10.45 2.90
CA LEU A 213 -0.60 11.51 2.59
C LEU A 213 -0.63 12.63 3.63
N ARG A 214 -1.82 13.06 4.04
CA ARG A 214 -1.99 14.08 5.10
C ARG A 214 -1.38 13.62 6.42
N LYS A 215 -1.50 12.33 6.77
CA LYS A 215 -0.88 11.77 7.98
C LYS A 215 0.64 11.70 7.88
N MET A 216 1.19 11.38 6.72
CA MET A 216 2.64 11.24 6.52
C MET A 216 3.36 12.58 6.43
N LEU A 217 2.75 13.56 5.76
CA LEU A 217 3.34 14.87 5.45
C LEU A 217 2.93 15.97 6.43
N GLY A 218 1.89 15.77 7.23
CA GLY A 218 1.23 16.85 7.94
C GLY A 218 0.35 17.72 7.03
N THR A 219 -0.45 18.59 7.62
CA THR A 219 -1.54 19.29 6.90
C THR A 219 -1.01 20.36 5.94
N LYS A 220 0.01 21.12 6.34
CA LYS A 220 0.54 22.24 5.54
C LYS A 220 1.27 21.73 4.31
N LEU A 221 2.23 20.83 4.50
CA LEU A 221 2.99 20.26 3.40
C LEU A 221 2.11 19.43 2.46
N CYS A 222 1.18 18.62 2.99
CA CYS A 222 0.24 17.88 2.14
C CYS A 222 -0.56 18.81 1.21
N ARG A 223 -0.96 20.00 1.68
CA ARG A 223 -1.65 20.99 0.84
C ARG A 223 -0.75 21.51 -0.29
N GLN A 224 0.52 21.80 0.00
CA GLN A 224 1.50 22.24 -0.99
C GLN A 224 1.75 21.16 -2.04
N VAL A 225 1.96 19.91 -1.60
CA VAL A 225 2.15 18.75 -2.49
C VAL A 225 0.93 18.54 -3.38
N VAL A 226 -0.28 18.56 -2.83
CA VAL A 226 -1.52 18.40 -3.61
C VAL A 226 -1.67 19.52 -4.64
N ALA A 227 -1.41 20.77 -4.27
CA ALA A 227 -1.50 21.91 -5.18
C ALA A 227 -0.49 21.77 -6.34
N TYR A 228 0.75 21.39 -6.04
CA TYR A 228 1.77 21.11 -7.05
C TYR A 228 1.33 19.99 -8.00
N LEU A 229 0.85 18.86 -7.48
CA LEU A 229 0.42 17.71 -8.29
C LEU A 229 -0.80 18.05 -9.16
N ASP A 230 -1.75 18.83 -8.63
CA ASP A 230 -2.92 19.32 -9.36
C ASP A 230 -2.52 20.20 -10.55
N GLU A 231 -1.50 21.05 -10.40
CA GLU A 231 -0.94 21.85 -11.49
C GLU A 231 -0.15 20.98 -12.47
N ARG A 232 0.76 20.15 -11.95
CA ARG A 232 1.66 19.31 -12.74
C ARG A 232 0.91 18.34 -13.65
N ARG A 233 -0.19 17.76 -13.17
CA ARG A 233 -1.07 16.88 -13.95
C ARG A 233 -1.63 17.55 -15.21
N ARG A 234 -1.79 18.88 -15.20
CA ARG A 234 -2.35 19.67 -16.31
C ARG A 234 -1.28 20.32 -17.19
N SER A 235 -0.01 20.29 -16.78
CA SER A 235 1.07 21.01 -17.46
C SER A 235 1.59 20.28 -18.71
N ARG A 236 2.36 21.00 -19.52
CA ARG A 236 3.04 20.48 -20.73
C ARG A 236 4.56 20.71 -20.61
N PRO A 237 5.40 19.72 -20.98
CA PRO A 237 5.06 18.37 -21.43
C PRO A 237 4.35 17.54 -20.33
N ALA A 238 3.67 16.46 -20.74
CA ALA A 238 2.93 15.62 -19.80
C ALA A 238 3.86 15.01 -18.72
N PRO A 239 3.33 14.68 -17.53
CA PRO A 239 4.07 13.95 -16.49
C PRO A 239 4.71 12.67 -16.99
N VAL A 240 5.87 12.34 -16.42
CA VAL A 240 6.47 11.02 -16.60
C VAL A 240 5.48 9.98 -16.08
N ARG A 241 5.23 8.94 -16.90
CA ARG A 241 4.33 7.84 -16.53
C ARG A 241 5.06 6.82 -15.67
N HIS A 242 4.33 6.22 -14.75
CA HIS A 242 4.86 5.13 -13.95
C HIS A 242 5.22 3.93 -14.84
N PRO A 243 6.37 3.25 -14.64
CA PRO A 243 6.79 2.13 -15.50
C PRO A 243 5.79 0.98 -15.58
N ALA A 244 5.03 0.74 -14.52
CA ALA A 244 3.99 -0.29 -14.47
C ALA A 244 2.67 0.15 -15.15
N GLU A 245 2.47 1.44 -15.44
CA GLU A 245 1.40 1.89 -16.32
C GLU A 245 1.71 1.46 -17.76
N ARG A 246 1.25 0.27 -18.14
CA ARG A 246 1.39 -0.18 -19.53
C ARG A 246 0.63 0.77 -20.45
N PRO A 247 1.25 1.25 -21.54
CA PRO A 247 0.51 1.91 -22.60
C PRO A 247 -0.56 0.95 -23.11
N PHE A 248 -1.81 1.41 -23.18
CA PHE A 248 -2.87 0.66 -23.84
C PHE A 248 -2.47 0.40 -25.30
N ARG A 249 -1.95 -0.79 -25.61
CA ARG A 249 -1.82 -1.23 -27.00
C ARG A 249 -3.22 -1.60 -27.47
N ARG A 250 -3.88 -0.68 -28.19
CA ARG A 250 -5.03 -1.04 -29.04
C ARG A 250 -4.57 -2.21 -29.90
N SER A 251 -5.10 -3.41 -29.67
CA SER A 251 -4.98 -4.47 -30.64
C SER A 251 -5.71 -4.00 -31.90
N ASN A 252 -4.97 -3.76 -32.97
CA ASN A 252 -5.55 -3.59 -34.31
C ASN A 252 -6.04 -4.96 -34.80
N THR A 253 -6.94 -5.61 -34.07
CA THR A 253 -7.78 -6.66 -34.63
C THR A 253 -8.85 -5.95 -35.44
N ARG A 254 -8.57 -5.79 -36.75
CA ARG A 254 -9.60 -5.48 -37.75
C ARG A 254 -10.79 -6.42 -37.52
N PRO A 255 -12.04 -5.93 -37.54
CA PRO A 255 -13.19 -6.82 -37.52
C PRO A 255 -13.07 -7.78 -38.70
N VAL A 256 -13.04 -9.07 -38.42
CA VAL A 256 -13.21 -10.09 -39.46
C VAL A 256 -14.64 -9.90 -39.96
N ALA A 257 -14.78 -9.41 -41.19
CA ALA A 257 -16.06 -9.33 -41.86
C ALA A 257 -16.63 -10.75 -41.96
N LEU A 258 -17.74 -11.02 -41.25
CA LEU A 258 -18.53 -12.22 -41.46
C LEU A 258 -19.05 -12.19 -42.90
N GLY A 259 -18.43 -13.00 -43.77
CA GLY A 259 -18.85 -13.19 -45.14
C GLY A 259 -20.28 -13.72 -45.19
N ALA A 260 -21.15 -12.99 -45.88
CA ALA A 260 -22.52 -13.39 -46.14
C ALA A 260 -22.56 -14.71 -46.93
N THR A 261 -23.15 -15.75 -46.34
CA THR A 261 -23.49 -17.00 -47.01
C THR A 261 -24.62 -16.74 -48.02
N ARG A 262 -24.26 -16.67 -49.31
CA ARG A 262 -25.22 -16.73 -50.41
C ARG A 262 -25.88 -18.12 -50.44
N ARG A 263 -27.17 -18.19 -50.09
CA ARG A 263 -28.05 -19.32 -50.45
C ARG A 263 -28.13 -19.42 -51.97
N LYS A 264 -27.73 -20.56 -52.54
CA LYS A 264 -28.12 -20.96 -53.90
C LYS A 264 -29.44 -21.74 -53.81
N ARG A 265 -30.36 -21.38 -54.69
CA ARG A 265 -31.53 -22.18 -55.08
C ARG A 265 -31.07 -23.41 -55.84
#